data_AF-A0A433PMC8-F1
#
_entry.id   AF-A0A433PMC8-F1
#
_cell.length_a   1.000
_cell.length_b   1.000
_cell.length_c   1.000
_cell.angle_alpha   90.00
_cell.angle_beta   90.00
_cell.angle_gamma   90.00
#
_symmetry.space_group_name_H-M   'P 1'
#
loop_
_entity.id
_entity.type
_entity.pdbx_description
1 polymer ?
#
loop_
_entity_poly.entity_id
_entity_poly.type
_entity_poly.pdbx_seq_one_letter_code
_entity_poly.pdbx_strand_id
1 'polypeptide(L)'
;MSTVAVSPSLGKTVLISIGGATGTIFFSSASDAQTFAQNIWNAYLGGTGSRPFGPGVVFDGVDLDIENNSPPYWGDFTTELRSLFATDTSKQYLISSAPQPEPIESSEQPIVDFLLNAWLDIAFIQEYNNPGFGTSNDCALKSHGSDTLTYWQWWDSWARGTEANGNVSKNKNVKLVFGLPGDNSPDCANDYQSVSTMSSNVAQM
;
A
#
# COMPACT_ATOMS: atom_id res chain seq x y z
N MET A 1 18.19 24.37 -3.59
CA MET A 1 17.23 23.25 -3.60
C MET A 1 17.90 22.10 -4.32
N SER A 2 18.35 21.09 -3.57
CA SER A 2 18.93 19.86 -4.12
C SER A 2 17.84 19.06 -4.81
N THR A 3 18.06 18.72 -6.08
CA THR A 3 17.12 18.01 -6.94
C THR A 3 16.86 16.59 -6.45
N VAL A 4 15.61 16.22 -6.24
CA VAL A 4 15.16 14.82 -6.35
C VAL A 4 15.28 14.46 -7.82
N ALA A 5 16.43 13.94 -8.23
CA ALA A 5 16.58 13.35 -9.54
C ALA A 5 15.97 11.95 -9.49
N VAL A 6 14.70 11.82 -9.89
CA VAL A 6 14.14 10.53 -10.31
C VAL A 6 14.89 10.18 -11.59
N SER A 7 16.02 9.47 -11.47
CA SER A 7 16.87 9.17 -12.61
C SER A 7 16.37 7.89 -13.28
N PRO A 8 15.74 7.95 -14.46
CA PRO A 8 15.24 6.75 -15.14
C PRO A 8 16.39 5.83 -15.56
N SER A 9 17.63 6.33 -15.60
CA SER A 9 18.82 5.59 -16.05
C SER A 9 19.23 4.46 -15.11
N LEU A 10 18.76 4.46 -13.86
CA LEU A 10 19.03 3.38 -12.90
C LEU A 10 17.97 2.27 -12.94
N GLY A 11 16.94 2.40 -13.78
CA GLY A 11 15.87 1.40 -13.92
C GLY A 11 15.05 1.17 -12.65
N LYS A 12 15.00 2.18 -11.76
CA LYS A 12 14.24 2.11 -10.50
C LYS A 12 12.88 2.78 -10.65
N THR A 13 11.84 2.13 -10.13
CA THR A 13 10.52 2.73 -9.93
C THR A 13 10.56 3.67 -8.73
N VAL A 14 10.02 4.88 -8.88
CA VAL A 14 9.86 5.86 -7.80
C VAL A 14 8.40 6.28 -7.72
N LEU A 15 7.77 5.98 -6.59
CA LEU A 15 6.38 6.32 -6.29
C LEU A 15 6.34 7.51 -5.33
N ILE A 16 5.30 8.34 -5.44
CA ILE A 16 5.01 9.36 -4.42
C ILE A 16 4.04 8.77 -3.40
N SER A 17 4.45 8.68 -2.14
CA SER A 17 3.59 8.16 -1.07
C SER A 17 2.64 9.22 -0.52
N ILE A 18 1.41 8.82 -0.23
CA ILE A 18 0.29 9.65 0.23
C ILE A 18 -0.25 9.04 1.52
N GLY A 19 -0.25 9.81 2.61
CA GLY A 19 -0.68 9.37 3.94
C GLY A 19 0.50 9.30 4.91
N GLY A 20 0.77 8.11 5.42
CA GLY A 20 1.75 7.82 6.47
C GLY A 20 1.22 8.04 7.88
N ALA A 21 2.00 7.62 8.88
CA ALA A 21 1.62 7.57 10.30
C ALA A 21 0.96 8.84 10.87
N THR A 22 1.31 10.02 10.35
CA THR A 22 0.72 11.30 10.80
C THR A 22 -0.12 12.00 9.73
N GLY A 23 -0.14 11.49 8.51
CA GLY A 23 -0.84 12.09 7.39
C GLY A 23 -2.32 11.73 7.44
N THR A 24 -3.17 12.73 7.69
CA THR A 24 -4.61 12.50 7.69
C THR A 24 -5.26 13.16 6.48
N ILE A 25 -5.78 12.35 5.56
CA ILE A 25 -6.49 12.79 4.36
C ILE A 25 -7.91 12.25 4.43
N PHE A 26 -8.88 13.11 4.17
CA PHE A 26 -10.30 12.77 4.15
C PHE A 26 -10.94 13.36 2.88
N PHE A 27 -11.82 12.59 2.25
CA PHE A 27 -12.65 13.08 1.16
C PHE A 27 -14.08 13.25 1.63
N SER A 28 -14.67 14.40 1.29
CA SER A 28 -16.06 14.71 1.61
C SER A 28 -17.06 14.05 0.65
N SER A 29 -16.60 13.65 -0.54
CA SER A 29 -17.40 13.01 -1.59
C SER A 29 -16.51 12.29 -2.63
N ALA A 30 -17.11 11.46 -3.47
CA ALA A 30 -16.43 10.88 -4.64
C ALA A 30 -15.84 11.96 -5.58
N SER A 31 -16.56 13.08 -5.77
CA SER A 31 -16.06 14.19 -6.60
C SER A 31 -14.83 14.89 -6.01
N ASP A 32 -14.74 14.93 -4.68
CA ASP A 32 -13.59 15.46 -3.95
C ASP A 32 -12.37 14.55 -4.14
N ALA A 33 -12.57 13.23 -4.00
CA ALA A 33 -11.56 12.21 -4.28
C ALA A 33 -11.06 12.27 -5.73
N GLN A 34 -11.96 12.41 -6.71
CA GLN A 34 -11.61 12.57 -8.13
C GLN A 34 -10.82 13.86 -8.39
N THR A 35 -11.23 14.97 -7.78
CA THR A 35 -10.50 16.25 -7.87
C THR A 35 -9.10 16.11 -7.30
N PHE A 36 -8.96 15.41 -6.17
CA PHE A 36 -7.65 15.12 -5.58
C PHE A 36 -6.79 14.24 -6.50
N ALA A 37 -7.35 13.19 -7.11
CA ALA A 37 -6.65 12.37 -8.11
C ALA A 37 -6.14 13.21 -9.30
N GLN A 38 -6.97 14.12 -9.82
CA GLN A 38 -6.58 15.05 -10.88
C GLN A 38 -5.45 15.98 -10.45
N ASN A 39 -5.46 16.46 -9.21
CA ASN A 39 -4.38 17.29 -8.66
C ASN A 39 -3.08 16.52 -8.53
N ILE A 40 -3.11 15.27 -8.03
CA ILE A 40 -1.94 14.39 -7.96
C ILE A 40 -1.38 14.12 -9.37
N TRP A 41 -2.26 13.83 -10.33
CA TRP A 41 -1.88 13.62 -11.73
C TRP A 41 -1.14 14.82 -12.31
N ASN A 42 -1.69 16.02 -12.10
CA ASN A 42 -1.12 17.27 -12.62
C ASN A 42 0.18 17.69 -11.93
N ALA A 43 0.29 17.44 -10.63
CA ALA A 43 1.46 17.86 -9.85
C ALA A 43 2.63 16.89 -9.99
N TYR A 44 2.38 15.59 -9.94
CA TYR A 44 3.42 14.57 -9.74
C TYR A 44 3.54 13.54 -10.87
N LEU A 45 2.51 13.36 -11.69
CA LEU A 45 2.46 12.30 -12.72
C LEU A 45 2.39 12.92 -14.12
N GLY A 46 1.70 12.28 -15.07
CA GLY A 46 1.69 12.66 -16.50
C GLY A 46 0.84 13.89 -16.85
N GLY A 47 0.22 14.55 -15.88
CA GLY A 47 -0.64 15.71 -16.13
C GLY A 47 0.12 17.02 -16.41
N THR A 48 -0.54 18.15 -16.24
CA THR A 48 0.11 19.46 -16.37
C THR A 48 -0.37 20.38 -15.27
N GLY A 49 0.57 21.02 -14.56
CA GLY A 49 0.26 21.90 -13.44
C GLY A 49 1.53 22.38 -12.73
N SER A 50 1.36 22.93 -11.52
CA SER A 50 2.48 23.25 -10.63
C SER A 50 3.27 21.98 -10.31
N ARG A 51 4.59 21.99 -10.54
CA ARG A 51 5.48 20.82 -10.37
C ARG A 51 6.39 21.01 -9.15
N PRO A 52 6.05 20.47 -7.96
CA PRO A 52 6.78 20.75 -6.72
C PRO A 52 8.23 20.25 -6.72
N PHE A 53 8.49 19.15 -7.45
CA PHE A 53 9.83 18.58 -7.61
C PHE A 53 10.59 19.15 -8.81
N GLY A 54 10.06 20.19 -9.43
CA GLY A 54 10.64 20.84 -10.60
C GLY A 54 10.02 20.36 -11.92
N PRO A 55 10.21 21.15 -12.99
CA PRO A 55 9.69 20.81 -14.31
C PRO A 55 10.31 19.50 -14.82
N GLY A 56 9.50 18.65 -15.44
CA GLY A 56 9.94 17.40 -16.04
C GLY A 56 10.13 16.23 -15.07
N VAL A 57 9.95 16.43 -13.76
CA VAL A 57 9.92 15.31 -12.80
C VAL A 57 8.53 14.68 -12.82
N VAL A 58 8.48 13.42 -13.26
CA VAL A 58 7.27 12.59 -13.34
C VAL A 58 7.55 11.28 -12.60
N PHE A 59 6.79 11.03 -11.53
CA PHE A 59 6.87 9.80 -10.75
C PHE A 59 6.25 8.63 -11.52
N ASP A 60 6.60 7.40 -11.12
CA ASP A 60 6.11 6.16 -11.73
C ASP A 60 4.73 5.74 -11.20
N GLY A 61 4.14 6.53 -10.32
CA GLY A 61 2.87 6.21 -9.69
C GLY A 61 2.74 6.77 -8.29
N VAL A 62 1.75 6.25 -7.56
CA VAL A 62 1.47 6.62 -6.17
C VAL A 62 1.60 5.41 -5.27
N ASP A 63 1.96 5.66 -4.02
CA ASP A 63 1.88 4.71 -2.93
C ASP A 63 0.87 5.23 -1.89
N LEU A 64 -0.08 4.39 -1.48
CA LEU A 64 -1.18 4.74 -0.60
C LEU A 64 -0.96 4.12 0.77
N ASP A 65 -0.29 4.87 1.63
CA ASP A 65 0.02 4.50 3.01
C ASP A 65 -1.10 5.04 3.93
N ILE A 66 -2.26 4.39 3.83
CA ILE A 66 -3.48 4.84 4.51
C ILE A 66 -3.59 4.14 5.86
N GLU A 67 -3.41 4.90 6.94
CA GLU A 67 -3.40 4.36 8.32
C GLU A 67 -4.50 4.96 9.21
N ASN A 68 -5.44 5.73 8.64
CA ASN A 68 -6.41 6.56 9.39
C ASN A 68 -7.86 6.03 9.38
N ASN A 69 -8.07 4.74 9.68
CA ASN A 69 -9.40 4.11 9.80
C ASN A 69 -10.28 4.19 8.53
N SER A 70 -9.71 4.01 7.34
CA SER A 70 -10.41 3.99 6.03
C SER A 70 -11.43 5.11 5.86
N PRO A 71 -11.01 6.35 5.62
CA PRO A 71 -11.96 7.32 5.14
C PRO A 71 -12.52 6.85 3.78
N PRO A 72 -13.82 7.08 3.50
CA PRO A 72 -14.43 6.60 2.27
C PRO A 72 -13.81 7.25 1.02
N TYR A 73 -14.14 6.71 -0.15
CA TYR A 73 -13.87 7.26 -1.49
C TYR A 73 -12.44 7.07 -2.03
N TRP A 74 -11.58 6.29 -1.37
CA TRP A 74 -10.30 5.90 -1.98
C TRP A 74 -10.47 4.99 -3.21
N GLY A 75 -11.59 4.24 -3.28
CA GLY A 75 -12.00 3.54 -4.50
C GLY A 75 -12.23 4.50 -5.68
N ASP A 76 -12.90 5.63 -5.45
CA ASP A 76 -13.12 6.66 -6.46
C ASP A 76 -11.81 7.35 -6.86
N PHE A 77 -10.95 7.66 -5.89
CA PHE A 77 -9.61 8.22 -6.13
C PHE A 77 -8.78 7.32 -7.04
N THR A 78 -8.67 6.02 -6.72
CA THR A 78 -7.86 5.09 -7.53
C THR A 78 -8.49 4.82 -8.88
N THR A 79 -9.83 4.78 -8.99
CA THR A 79 -10.53 4.66 -10.26
C THR A 79 -10.23 5.85 -11.19
N GLU A 80 -10.27 7.06 -10.65
CA GLU A 80 -9.94 8.28 -11.41
C GLU A 80 -8.47 8.30 -11.84
N LEU A 81 -7.53 7.92 -10.95
CA LEU A 81 -6.12 7.79 -11.33
C LEU A 81 -5.94 6.79 -12.47
N ARG A 82 -6.59 5.62 -12.44
CA ARG A 82 -6.52 4.64 -13.53
C ARG A 82 -7.06 5.20 -14.85
N SER A 83 -8.12 6.00 -14.80
CA SER A 83 -8.65 6.72 -15.96
C SER A 83 -7.61 7.70 -16.54
N LEU A 84 -6.98 8.50 -15.67
CA LEU A 84 -5.94 9.45 -16.06
C LEU A 84 -4.69 8.75 -16.62
N PHE A 85 -4.28 7.63 -16.03
CA PHE A 85 -3.14 6.84 -16.50
C PHE A 85 -3.36 6.34 -17.93
N ALA A 86 -4.60 5.99 -18.29
CA ALA A 86 -4.93 5.54 -19.63
C ALA A 86 -4.81 6.65 -20.70
N THR A 87 -4.72 7.92 -20.29
CA THR A 87 -4.54 9.06 -21.22
C THR A 87 -3.09 9.25 -21.65
N ASP A 88 -2.12 8.69 -20.92
CA ASP A 88 -0.70 8.71 -21.27
C ASP A 88 -0.24 7.31 -21.70
N THR A 89 -0.12 7.11 -23.01
CA THR A 89 0.32 5.84 -23.59
C THR A 89 1.83 5.65 -23.59
N SER A 90 2.60 6.66 -23.18
CA SER A 90 4.07 6.63 -23.22
C SER A 90 4.71 5.99 -21.98
N LYS A 91 3.94 5.88 -20.88
CA LYS A 91 4.44 5.42 -19.58
C LYS A 91 3.38 4.57 -18.89
N GLN A 92 3.84 3.53 -18.18
CA GLN A 92 2.99 2.81 -17.24
C GLN A 92 3.15 3.41 -15.85
N TYR A 93 2.02 3.58 -15.18
CA TYR A 93 1.95 4.09 -13.82
C TYR A 93 1.41 3.00 -12.88
N LEU A 94 1.88 3.02 -11.64
CA LEU A 94 1.49 2.06 -10.60
C LEU A 94 0.68 2.74 -9.50
N ILE A 95 -0.22 1.97 -8.89
CA ILE A 95 -0.82 2.30 -7.60
C ILE A 95 -0.37 1.22 -6.62
N SER A 96 0.43 1.58 -5.62
CA SER A 96 0.72 0.69 -4.49
C SER A 96 -0.02 1.10 -3.22
N SER A 97 -0.03 0.22 -2.23
CA SER A 97 -0.46 0.52 -0.87
C SER A 97 0.44 -0.13 0.17
N ALA A 98 0.33 0.34 1.40
CA ALA A 98 0.99 -0.25 2.57
C ALA A 98 -0.03 -0.61 3.66
N PRO A 99 -0.88 -1.63 3.47
CA PRO A 99 -1.89 -1.99 4.48
C PRO A 99 -1.26 -2.68 5.69
N GLN A 100 -1.87 -2.51 6.86
CA GLN A 100 -1.62 -3.37 8.02
C GLN A 100 -2.14 -4.80 7.74
N PRO A 101 -1.59 -5.85 8.40
CA PRO A 101 -1.68 -7.24 7.95
C PRO A 101 -3.02 -7.91 8.25
N GLU A 102 -3.93 -7.23 8.96
CA GLU A 102 -5.20 -7.80 9.36
C GLU A 102 -6.10 -8.14 8.16
N PRO A 103 -6.79 -9.28 8.17
CA PRO A 103 -7.86 -9.56 7.21
C PRO A 103 -8.99 -8.54 7.30
N ILE A 104 -9.73 -8.33 6.21
CA ILE A 104 -10.92 -7.45 6.16
C ILE A 104 -11.95 -7.82 7.24
N GLU A 105 -12.05 -9.10 7.59
CA GLU A 105 -13.01 -9.62 8.59
C GLU A 105 -12.59 -9.32 10.04
N SER A 106 -11.35 -8.91 10.26
CA SER A 106 -10.85 -8.57 11.60
C SER A 106 -11.53 -7.30 12.12
N SER A 107 -11.92 -7.30 13.40
CA SER A 107 -12.38 -6.08 14.08
C SER A 107 -11.28 -5.02 14.20
N GLU A 108 -10.03 -5.44 14.07
CA GLU A 108 -8.85 -4.57 14.19
C GLU A 108 -8.42 -3.97 12.84
N GLN A 109 -9.04 -4.35 11.71
CA GLN A 109 -8.65 -3.85 10.40
C GLN A 109 -9.15 -2.39 10.20
N PRO A 110 -8.26 -1.39 10.20
CA PRO A 110 -8.69 0.00 10.11
C PRO A 110 -9.17 0.39 8.71
N ILE A 111 -8.73 -0.30 7.64
CA ILE A 111 -8.87 0.16 6.24
C ILE A 111 -9.81 -0.68 5.36
N VAL A 112 -10.92 -1.18 5.91
CA VAL A 112 -11.86 -2.09 5.21
C VAL A 112 -12.38 -1.54 3.87
N ASP A 113 -12.90 -0.30 3.84
CA ASP A 113 -13.45 0.30 2.61
C ASP A 113 -12.38 0.42 1.51
N PHE A 114 -11.15 0.76 1.90
CA PHE A 114 -10.00 0.88 1.01
C PHE A 114 -9.66 -0.47 0.37
N LEU A 115 -9.53 -1.53 1.16
CA LEU A 115 -9.17 -2.87 0.66
C LEU A 115 -10.23 -3.49 -0.25
N LEU A 116 -11.50 -3.11 -0.07
CA LEU A 116 -12.60 -3.58 -0.92
C LEU A 116 -12.70 -2.81 -2.25
N ASN A 117 -12.42 -1.50 -2.23
CA ASN A 117 -12.79 -0.62 -3.34
C ASN A 117 -11.61 -0.06 -4.14
N ALA A 118 -10.41 0.02 -3.55
CA ALA A 118 -9.24 0.59 -4.23
C ALA A 118 -8.67 -0.35 -5.30
N TRP A 119 -8.26 0.23 -6.43
CA TRP A 119 -7.45 -0.49 -7.42
C TRP A 119 -5.97 -0.44 -7.03
N LEU A 120 -5.35 -1.60 -6.83
CA LEU A 120 -3.96 -1.72 -6.41
C LEU A 120 -3.18 -2.61 -7.40
N ASP A 121 -1.99 -2.17 -7.80
CA ASP A 121 -1.03 -2.97 -8.57
C ASP A 121 -0.08 -3.73 -7.62
N ILE A 122 0.27 -3.15 -6.47
CA ILE A 122 1.15 -3.75 -5.45
C ILE A 122 0.60 -3.44 -4.04
N ALA A 123 0.66 -4.39 -3.11
CA ALA A 123 0.39 -4.16 -1.69
C ALA A 123 1.61 -4.61 -0.86
N PHE A 124 2.23 -3.65 -0.17
CA PHE A 124 3.33 -3.86 0.78
C PHE A 124 2.75 -4.08 2.17
N ILE A 125 2.45 -5.34 2.51
CA ILE A 125 1.78 -5.67 3.78
C ILE A 125 2.72 -5.36 4.95
N GLN A 126 2.32 -4.48 5.86
CA GLN A 126 3.15 -4.02 6.97
C GLN A 126 3.17 -5.06 8.10
N GLU A 127 4.04 -6.06 8.02
CA GLU A 127 4.09 -7.19 8.95
C GLU A 127 4.83 -6.83 10.26
N TYR A 128 4.59 -5.62 10.77
CA TYR A 128 5.25 -5.01 11.94
C TYR A 128 4.37 -3.97 12.65
N ASN A 129 4.67 -3.67 13.91
CA ASN A 129 4.00 -2.65 14.74
C ASN A 129 2.48 -2.86 14.96
N ASN A 130 2.05 -4.11 15.14
CA ASN A 130 0.64 -4.48 15.37
C ASN A 130 0.39 -5.09 16.77
N PRO A 131 0.50 -4.30 17.85
CA PRO A 131 0.40 -4.81 19.24
C PRO A 131 -1.02 -5.24 19.67
N GLY A 132 -2.02 -5.17 18.78
CA GLY A 132 -3.40 -5.63 19.01
C GLY A 132 -3.62 -7.13 18.77
N PHE A 133 -2.63 -7.84 18.21
CA PHE A 133 -2.73 -9.25 17.82
C PHE A 133 -2.24 -10.25 18.87
N GLY A 134 -2.58 -9.98 20.15
CA GLY A 134 -2.25 -10.83 21.29
C GLY A 134 -1.83 -9.98 22.49
N THR A 135 -2.52 -10.14 23.62
CA THR A 135 -2.32 -9.35 24.85
C THR A 135 -0.84 -9.11 25.17
N SER A 136 -0.51 -7.83 25.35
CA SER A 136 0.75 -7.23 25.83
C SER A 136 1.95 -7.30 24.89
N ASN A 137 2.33 -6.12 24.34
CA ASN A 137 3.70 -5.70 24.00
C ASN A 137 4.60 -6.67 23.21
N ASP A 138 4.02 -7.64 22.52
CA ASP A 138 4.77 -8.65 21.79
C ASP A 138 4.62 -8.36 20.30
N CYS A 139 5.48 -7.46 19.85
CA CYS A 139 5.85 -7.22 18.45
C CYS A 139 6.62 -8.43 17.91
N ALA A 140 6.03 -9.61 18.01
CA ALA A 140 6.57 -10.84 17.46
C ALA A 140 5.48 -11.46 16.60
N LEU A 141 5.86 -11.98 15.42
CA LEU A 141 5.04 -12.93 14.65
C LEU A 141 4.76 -14.15 15.54
N LYS A 142 3.76 -14.06 16.42
CA LYS A 142 3.42 -15.19 17.29
C LYS A 142 2.83 -16.28 16.41
N SER A 143 3.42 -17.46 16.53
CA SER A 143 2.81 -18.72 16.11
C SER A 143 1.46 -18.87 16.82
N HIS A 144 0.38 -18.46 16.15
CA HIS A 144 -0.99 -18.62 16.63
C HIS A 144 -1.53 -20.02 16.29
N GLY A 145 -1.23 -21.00 17.14
CA GLY A 145 -1.93 -22.29 17.17
C GLY A 145 -1.68 -23.24 15.99
N SER A 146 -2.23 -24.46 16.08
CA SER A 146 -2.05 -25.54 15.11
C SER A 146 -2.79 -25.35 13.78
N ASP A 147 -3.26 -24.14 13.49
CA ASP A 147 -3.75 -23.75 12.17
C ASP A 147 -2.72 -22.80 11.58
N THR A 148 -1.66 -23.38 11.03
CA THR A 148 -0.43 -22.68 10.62
C THR A 148 -0.51 -22.19 9.18
N LEU A 149 -1.58 -21.46 8.86
CA LEU A 149 -1.87 -20.95 7.52
C LEU A 149 -2.37 -19.48 7.46
N THR A 150 -2.29 -18.69 8.53
CA THR A 150 -3.42 -17.81 8.94
C THR A 150 -3.53 -16.36 8.44
N TYR A 151 -2.55 -15.72 7.77
CA TYR A 151 -2.74 -14.36 7.17
C TYR A 151 -2.22 -14.22 5.75
N TRP A 152 -1.01 -14.69 5.47
CA TRP A 152 -0.48 -14.59 4.10
C TRP A 152 -1.33 -15.37 3.09
N GLN A 153 -1.94 -16.49 3.51
CA GLN A 153 -2.89 -17.19 2.65
C GLN A 153 -4.17 -16.40 2.42
N TRP A 154 -4.65 -15.68 3.44
CA TRP A 154 -5.78 -14.77 3.28
C TRP A 154 -5.43 -13.64 2.30
N TRP A 155 -4.24 -13.04 2.42
CA TRP A 155 -3.78 -12.03 1.46
C TRP A 155 -3.64 -12.63 0.06
N ASP A 156 -3.08 -13.83 -0.08
CA ASP A 156 -2.96 -14.54 -1.35
C ASP A 156 -4.34 -14.85 -1.97
N SER A 157 -5.31 -15.31 -1.18
CA SER A 157 -6.66 -15.61 -1.65
C SER A 157 -7.47 -14.33 -1.94
N TRP A 158 -7.32 -13.27 -1.15
CA TRP A 158 -7.84 -11.94 -1.42
C TRP A 158 -7.28 -11.39 -2.74
N ALA A 159 -5.97 -11.52 -2.96
CA ALA A 159 -5.29 -11.09 -4.18
C ALA A 159 -5.72 -11.91 -5.40
N ARG A 160 -5.88 -13.24 -5.26
CA ARG A 160 -6.32 -14.13 -6.36
C ARG A 160 -7.82 -14.11 -6.60
N GLY A 161 -8.59 -13.57 -5.66
CA GLY A 161 -10.04 -13.50 -5.73
C GLY A 161 -10.74 -14.82 -5.45
N THR A 162 -10.23 -15.59 -4.48
CA THR A 162 -10.76 -16.91 -4.10
C THR A 162 -11.44 -16.93 -2.74
N GLU A 163 -11.58 -15.79 -2.06
CA GLU A 163 -12.31 -15.69 -0.79
C GLU A 163 -13.80 -16.01 -0.98
N ALA A 164 -14.32 -16.93 -0.16
CA ALA A 164 -15.69 -17.45 -0.27
C ALA A 164 -16.77 -16.41 0.06
N ASN A 165 -16.44 -15.41 0.87
CA ASN A 165 -17.33 -14.31 1.25
C ASN A 165 -17.37 -13.17 0.23
N GLY A 166 -16.52 -13.21 -0.81
CA GLY A 166 -16.42 -12.18 -1.84
C GLY A 166 -15.58 -10.96 -1.47
N ASN A 167 -14.95 -10.92 -0.29
CA ASN A 167 -14.01 -9.88 0.11
C ASN A 167 -12.68 -10.10 -0.60
N VAL A 168 -12.58 -9.61 -1.83
CA VAL A 168 -11.43 -9.83 -2.72
C VAL A 168 -10.91 -8.51 -3.27
N SER A 169 -9.65 -8.51 -3.69
CA SER A 169 -9.02 -7.35 -4.33
C SER A 169 -9.79 -6.92 -5.59
N LYS A 170 -9.86 -5.60 -5.81
CA LYS A 170 -10.42 -5.03 -7.04
C LYS A 170 -9.63 -5.47 -8.27
N ASN A 171 -8.31 -5.51 -8.14
CA ASN A 171 -7.37 -6.00 -9.15
C ASN A 171 -6.83 -7.38 -8.76
N LYS A 172 -7.36 -8.44 -9.38
CA LYS A 172 -6.97 -9.84 -9.10
C LYS A 172 -5.54 -10.21 -9.53
N ASN A 173 -4.79 -9.26 -10.08
CA ASN A 173 -3.38 -9.40 -10.45
C ASN A 173 -2.45 -8.62 -9.51
N VAL A 174 -2.99 -8.03 -8.43
CA VAL A 174 -2.22 -7.31 -7.42
C VAL A 174 -1.05 -8.18 -6.93
N LYS A 175 0.12 -7.56 -6.79
CA LYS A 175 1.31 -8.21 -6.26
C LYS A 175 1.42 -7.94 -4.78
N LEU A 176 1.66 -8.99 -4.01
CA LEU A 176 1.87 -8.88 -2.57
C LEU A 176 3.38 -8.83 -2.29
N VAL A 177 3.76 -7.96 -1.38
CA VAL A 177 5.13 -7.84 -0.87
C VAL A 177 5.06 -7.89 0.65
N PHE A 178 5.92 -8.71 1.24
CA PHE A 178 6.08 -8.79 2.69
C PHE A 178 6.89 -7.59 3.18
N GLY A 179 6.24 -6.63 3.85
CA GLY A 179 6.85 -5.41 4.36
C GLY A 179 7.48 -5.64 5.74
N LEU A 180 8.73 -5.19 5.91
CA LEU A 180 9.52 -5.42 7.12
C LEU A 180 10.28 -4.15 7.53
N PRO A 181 10.57 -3.99 8.83
CA PRO A 181 11.51 -2.97 9.30
C PRO A 181 12.90 -3.18 8.70
N GLY A 182 13.53 -2.10 8.26
CA GLY A 182 14.86 -2.13 7.64
C GLY A 182 16.01 -2.29 8.63
N ASP A 183 15.76 -2.06 9.92
CA ASP A 183 16.73 -2.18 11.00
C ASP A 183 16.07 -2.64 12.32
N ASN A 184 16.91 -2.82 13.35
CA ASN A 184 16.48 -3.23 14.69
C ASN A 184 16.34 -2.04 15.65
N SER A 185 15.97 -0.86 15.15
CA SER A 185 15.69 0.33 15.97
C SER A 185 14.69 0.00 17.10
N PRO A 186 14.81 0.59 18.31
CA PRO A 186 13.99 0.25 19.48
C PRO A 186 12.48 0.26 19.24
N ASP A 187 12.00 1.12 18.34
CA ASP A 187 10.58 1.27 18.00
C ASP A 187 10.02 0.06 17.22
N CYS A 188 10.89 -0.76 16.62
CA CYS A 188 10.55 -1.96 15.84
C CYS A 188 11.44 -3.17 16.19
N ALA A 189 12.20 -3.12 17.29
CA ALA A 189 13.30 -4.04 17.56
C ALA A 189 12.88 -5.52 17.65
N ASN A 190 11.62 -5.78 17.99
CA ASN A 190 11.07 -7.12 18.10
C ASN A 190 10.52 -7.64 16.76
N ASP A 191 10.09 -6.76 15.84
CA ASP A 191 9.52 -7.13 14.52
C ASP A 191 10.61 -7.30 13.45
N TYR A 192 11.80 -6.73 13.67
CA TYR A 192 12.93 -6.90 12.77
C TYR A 192 13.32 -8.38 12.60
N GLN A 193 13.37 -8.82 11.35
CA GLN A 193 13.90 -10.14 10.99
C GLN A 193 15.25 -9.99 10.30
N SER A 194 16.23 -10.79 10.73
CA SER A 194 17.50 -10.87 10.02
C SER A 194 17.28 -11.38 8.59
N VAL A 195 18.14 -10.95 7.66
CA VAL A 195 18.13 -11.44 6.27
C VAL A 195 18.17 -12.98 6.20
N SER A 196 18.92 -13.62 7.10
CA SER A 196 19.04 -15.09 7.14
C SER A 196 17.74 -15.78 7.55
N THR A 197 17.03 -15.21 8.53
CA THR A 197 15.73 -15.70 8.97
C THR A 197 14.71 -15.53 7.85
N MET A 198 14.66 -14.34 7.24
CA MET A 198 13.69 -14.08 6.17
C MET A 198 13.93 -14.95 4.94
N SER A 199 15.19 -15.14 4.55
CA SER A 199 15.53 -16.02 3.41
C SER A 199 15.06 -17.46 3.63
N SER A 200 15.12 -17.94 4.88
CA SER A 200 14.65 -19.28 5.24
C SER A 200 13.13 -19.38 5.22
N ASN A 201 12.42 -18.32 5.63
CA ASN A 201 10.96 -18.27 5.64
C ASN A 201 10.37 -18.18 4.22
N VAL A 202 10.90 -17.30 3.36
CA VAL A 202 10.46 -17.18 1.97
C VAL A 202 10.65 -18.49 1.21
N ALA A 203 11.74 -19.23 1.46
CA ALA A 203 11.98 -20.51 0.81
C ALA A 203 10.98 -21.62 1.17
N GLN A 204 10.16 -21.42 2.20
CA GLN A 204 9.16 -22.38 2.68
C GLN A 204 7.72 -22.01 2.29
N MET A 205 7.51 -20.81 1.73
CA MET A 205 6.23 -20.34 1.18
C MET A 205 6.03 -20.84 -0.26
#